data_AF-A0A2V5XWS5-F1
#
_entry.id   AF-A0A2V5XWS5-F1
#
_cell.length_a   1.000
_cell.length_b   1.000
_cell.length_c   1.000
_cell.angle_alpha   90.00
_cell.angle_beta   90.00
_cell.angle_gamma   90.00
#
_symmetry.space_group_name_H-M   'P 1'
#
loop_
_entity.id
_entity.type
_entity.pdbx_description
1 polymer ?
#
loop_
_entity_poly.entity_id
_entity_poly.type
_entity_poly.pdbx_seq_one_letter_code
_entity_poly.pdbx_strand_id
1 'polypeptide(L)'
;YVVPTVENASLLETPSQYEIVRLSQSSPGDVCDEDKDLGFDIGYWGSDSYSIICDSAIWPRWYGPYDDVSPELATRLAELNPNCLFQTHEAADRFRSWYRTQEWAEQEGEPGEFCIIKVEAVCAK
;
A
#
# COMPACT_ATOMS: atom_id res chain seq x y z
N TYR A 1 11.41 -6.04 25.21
CA TYR A 1 11.23 -5.44 23.89
C TYR A 1 10.72 -4.04 24.09
N VAL A 2 11.53 -3.02 23.80
CA VAL A 2 11.10 -1.63 23.83
C VAL A 2 10.63 -1.33 22.42
N VAL A 3 9.32 -1.14 22.23
CA VAL A 3 8.82 -0.52 21.01
C VAL A 3 9.42 0.89 21.03
N PRO A 4 10.20 1.32 20.02
CA PRO A 4 10.67 2.69 19.98
C PRO A 4 9.42 3.57 19.92
N THR A 5 9.15 4.31 20.98
CA THR A 5 8.26 5.46 20.92
C THR A 5 8.99 6.45 20.02
N VAL A 6 8.65 6.46 18.73
CA VAL A 6 8.98 7.58 17.86
C VAL A 6 8.24 8.76 18.50
N GLU A 7 8.96 9.63 19.19
CA GLU A 7 8.42 10.92 19.62
C GLU A 7 8.14 11.72 18.35
N ASN A 8 6.93 11.54 17.80
CA ASN A 8 6.35 12.21 16.63
C ASN A 8 6.11 13.71 16.86
N ALA A 9 6.91 14.37 17.72
CA ALA A 9 6.77 15.79 18.02
C ALA A 9 6.92 16.64 16.74
N SER A 10 7.78 16.24 15.80
CA SER A 10 7.97 16.98 14.54
C SER A 10 6.77 16.91 13.59
N LEU A 11 5.98 15.83 13.61
CA LEU A 11 4.77 15.72 12.78
C LEU A 11 3.69 16.72 13.23
N LEU A 12 3.69 17.08 14.52
CA LEU A 12 2.78 18.06 15.09
C LEU A 12 3.21 19.51 14.82
N GLU A 13 4.47 19.75 14.44
CA GLU A 13 4.99 21.10 14.17
C GLU A 13 4.64 21.59 12.76
N THR A 14 4.37 20.69 11.81
CA THR A 14 3.93 21.03 10.45
C THR A 14 2.76 20.14 9.99
N PRO A 15 1.60 20.23 10.65
CA PRO A 15 0.46 19.35 10.38
C PRO A 15 -0.12 19.52 8.98
N SER A 16 0.19 20.62 8.27
CA SER A 16 -0.22 20.81 6.87
C SER A 16 0.67 20.08 5.86
N GLN A 17 1.81 19.51 6.29
CA GLN A 17 2.76 18.81 5.44
C GLN A 17 2.68 17.29 5.58
N TYR A 18 1.99 16.80 6.61
CA TYR A 18 1.91 15.39 6.94
C TYR A 18 0.45 15.01 7.15
N GLU A 19 0.07 13.84 6.64
CA GLU A 19 -1.22 13.22 6.91
C GLU A 19 -1.01 12.01 7.82
N ILE A 20 -1.83 11.89 8.85
CA ILE A 20 -1.85 10.71 9.72
C ILE A 20 -2.94 9.78 9.19
N VAL A 21 -2.52 8.59 8.75
CA VAL A 21 -3.41 7.52 8.32
C VAL A 21 -3.33 6.35 9.29
N ARG A 22 -4.42 5.60 9.40
CA ARG A 22 -4.47 4.30 10.04
C ARG A 22 -4.28 3.21 9.00
N LEU A 23 -3.48 2.21 9.35
CA LEU A 23 -3.27 1.02 8.55
C LEU A 23 -3.82 -0.20 9.29
N SER A 24 -4.52 -1.09 8.59
CA SER A 24 -4.94 -2.38 9.14
C SER A 24 -4.76 -3.49 8.12
N GLN A 25 -4.33 -4.67 8.58
CA GLN A 25 -4.53 -5.89 7.79
C GLN A 25 -6.02 -6.16 7.72
N SER A 26 -6.52 -6.63 6.58
CA SER A 26 -7.94 -6.79 6.19
C SER A 26 -8.87 -7.61 7.10
N SER A 27 -8.54 -7.84 8.38
CA SER A 27 -9.53 -8.13 9.40
C SER A 27 -10.14 -6.81 9.90
N PRO A 28 -11.47 -6.63 9.87
CA PRO A 28 -12.13 -5.44 10.39
C PRO A 28 -11.96 -5.38 11.90
N GLY A 29 -10.85 -4.80 12.37
CA GLY A 29 -10.72 -4.28 13.72
C GLY A 29 -11.58 -3.03 13.86
N ASP A 30 -11.95 -2.71 15.10
CA ASP A 30 -12.87 -1.62 15.45
C ASP A 30 -12.62 -0.34 14.63
N VAL A 31 -13.46 -0.14 13.62
CA VAL A 31 -13.50 1.07 12.80
C VAL A 31 -14.06 2.16 13.71
N CYS A 32 -13.36 3.29 13.88
CA CYS A 32 -14.07 4.46 14.40
C CYS A 32 -15.02 4.88 13.28
N ASP A 33 -16.32 5.01 13.56
CA ASP A 33 -17.35 5.37 12.57
C ASP A 33 -17.04 6.68 11.79
N GLU A 34 -16.09 7.48 12.30
CA GLU A 34 -15.63 8.74 11.73
C GLU A 34 -14.47 8.56 10.73
N ASP A 35 -13.73 7.44 10.76
CA ASP A 35 -12.59 7.24 9.87
C ASP A 35 -13.06 7.06 8.43
N LYS A 36 -12.42 7.78 7.52
CA LYS A 36 -12.77 7.74 6.09
C LYS A 36 -11.88 6.73 5.37
N ASP A 37 -12.51 5.76 4.73
CA ASP A 37 -11.83 4.78 3.87
C ASP A 37 -11.12 5.50 2.70
N LEU A 38 -9.80 5.34 2.62
CA LEU A 38 -8.97 5.89 1.54
C LEU A 38 -8.67 4.86 0.45
N GLY A 39 -8.81 3.55 0.74
CA GLY A 39 -8.55 2.44 -0.16
C GLY A 39 -7.59 1.40 0.41
N PHE A 40 -7.00 0.61 -0.48
CA PHE A 40 -6.14 -0.53 -0.15
C PHE A 40 -4.80 -0.45 -0.89
N ASP A 41 -3.71 -0.71 -0.16
CA ASP A 41 -2.37 -0.96 -0.69
C ASP A 41 -2.00 -2.45 -0.52
N ILE A 42 -0.88 -2.87 -1.11
CA ILE A 42 -0.32 -4.21 -0.96
C ILE A 42 1.17 -4.10 -0.63
N GLY A 43 1.58 -4.73 0.47
CA GLY A 43 2.93 -4.55 0.98
C GLY A 43 3.33 -5.54 2.06
N TYR A 44 4.50 -5.34 2.64
CA TYR A 44 4.94 -6.10 3.82
C TYR A 44 4.33 -5.51 5.09
N TRP A 45 3.78 -6.38 5.94
CA TRP A 45 3.29 -5.96 7.25
C TRP A 45 4.39 -6.02 8.31
N GLY A 46 4.62 -4.93 9.03
CA GLY A 46 5.55 -4.89 10.17
C GLY A 46 7.05 -4.96 9.82
N SER A 47 7.41 -4.70 8.56
CA SER A 47 8.80 -4.68 8.05
C SER A 47 9.12 -3.32 7.37
N ASP A 48 10.13 -3.27 6.50
CA ASP A 48 10.74 -2.11 5.80
C ASP A 48 9.81 -1.32 4.85
N SER A 49 8.52 -1.18 5.17
CA SER A 49 7.54 -0.36 4.46
C SER A 49 7.62 -0.49 2.93
N TYR A 50 7.19 -1.64 2.41
CA TYR A 50 7.17 -1.93 0.98
C TYR A 50 5.77 -1.76 0.40
N SER A 51 5.66 -1.24 -0.82
CA SER A 51 4.41 -1.16 -1.59
C SER A 51 4.63 -1.70 -3.01
N ILE A 52 3.81 -2.68 -3.38
CA ILE A 52 3.78 -3.22 -4.75
C ILE A 52 3.33 -2.15 -5.74
N ILE A 53 2.47 -1.21 -5.32
CA ILE A 53 2.06 -0.08 -6.17
C ILE A 53 3.29 0.78 -6.51
N CYS A 54 4.13 1.11 -5.53
CA CYS A 54 5.35 1.87 -5.78
C CYS A 54 6.33 1.13 -6.68
N ASP A 55 6.58 -0.15 -6.41
CA ASP A 55 7.48 -0.99 -7.22
C ASP A 55 7.04 -1.08 -8.69
N SER A 56 5.72 -1.16 -8.92
CA SER A 56 5.15 -1.34 -10.25
C SER A 56 4.81 -0.04 -10.99
N ALA A 57 4.46 1.04 -10.30
CA ALA A 57 4.04 2.30 -10.92
C ALA A 57 5.17 3.34 -11.00
N ILE A 58 6.17 3.25 -10.10
CA ILE A 58 7.26 4.23 -9.96
C ILE A 58 8.59 3.47 -9.94
N TRP A 59 9.01 2.96 -11.10
CA TRP A 59 10.28 2.22 -11.19
C TRP A 59 11.39 3.05 -11.86
N PRO A 60 12.65 2.96 -11.38
CA PRO A 60 13.78 3.47 -12.14
C PRO A 60 14.05 2.51 -13.31
N ARG A 61 14.47 3.00 -14.49
CA ARG A 61 14.61 2.17 -15.72
C ARG A 61 15.72 1.09 -15.70
N TRP A 62 16.30 0.80 -14.53
CA TRP A 62 17.31 -0.25 -14.33
C TRP A 62 16.73 -1.64 -14.00
N TYR A 63 15.49 -1.69 -13.50
CA TYR A 63 14.74 -2.88 -13.06
C TYR A 63 13.26 -2.53 -13.16
N GLY A 64 12.44 -3.41 -13.73
CA GLY A 64 11.01 -3.15 -13.89
C GLY A 64 10.38 -3.97 -15.02
N PRO A 65 9.08 -3.77 -15.26
CA PRO A 65 8.34 -4.45 -16.31
C PRO A 65 9.00 -4.22 -17.67
N TYR A 66 9.19 -5.31 -18.41
CA TYR A 66 9.63 -5.26 -19.80
C TYR A 66 8.58 -4.53 -20.67
N ASP A 67 9.01 -3.99 -21.81
CA ASP A 67 8.16 -3.13 -22.67
C ASP A 67 6.84 -3.81 -23.10
N ASP A 68 6.82 -5.14 -23.17
CA ASP A 68 5.65 -5.96 -23.53
C ASP A 68 4.60 -6.11 -22.42
N VAL A 69 4.98 -5.91 -21.15
CA VAL A 69 4.06 -5.96 -19.99
C VAL A 69 3.41 -4.61 -19.70
N SER A 70 4.01 -3.52 -20.21
CA SER A 70 3.58 -2.14 -19.94
C SER A 70 2.09 -1.86 -20.22
N PRO A 71 1.46 -2.37 -21.31
CA PRO A 71 0.03 -2.15 -21.56
C PRO A 71 -0.90 -2.85 -20.54
N GLU A 72 -0.59 -4.08 -20.14
CA GLU A 72 -1.39 -4.79 -19.14
C GLU A 72 -1.21 -4.12 -17.77
N LEU A 73 0.03 -3.80 -17.39
CA LEU A 73 0.31 -3.10 -16.14
C LEU A 73 -0.44 -1.76 -16.06
N ALA A 74 -0.41 -0.95 -17.12
CA ALA A 74 -1.15 0.31 -17.16
C ALA A 74 -2.67 0.10 -17.01
N THR A 75 -3.21 -0.97 -17.60
CA THR A 75 -4.63 -1.33 -17.46
C THR A 75 -4.97 -1.70 -16.02
N ARG A 76 -4.09 -2.45 -15.34
CA ARG A 76 -4.27 -2.85 -13.96
C ARG A 76 -4.18 -1.67 -12.99
N LEU A 77 -3.19 -0.78 -13.19
CA LEU A 77 -3.01 0.43 -12.38
C LEU A 77 -4.12 1.47 -12.61
N ALA A 78 -4.88 1.38 -13.71
CA ALA A 78 -6.03 2.25 -13.94
C ALA A 78 -7.19 2.00 -12.94
N GLU A 79 -7.17 0.91 -12.17
CA GLU A 79 -8.14 0.65 -11.08
C GLU A 79 -7.83 1.45 -9.80
N LEU A 80 -6.69 2.17 -9.74
CA LEU A 80 -6.35 3.01 -8.60
C LEU A 80 -7.24 4.26 -8.52
N ASN A 81 -7.61 4.63 -7.30
CA ASN A 81 -8.37 5.83 -7.00
C ASN A 81 -7.45 7.08 -6.93
N PRO A 82 -8.00 8.29 -6.71
CA PRO A 82 -7.19 9.52 -6.64
C PRO A 82 -6.12 9.56 -5.53
N ASN A 83 -6.19 8.68 -4.53
CA ASN A 83 -5.17 8.53 -3.49
C ASN A 83 -4.06 7.55 -3.91
N CYS A 84 -4.06 7.08 -5.17
CA CYS A 84 -3.18 6.02 -5.66
C CYS A 84 -3.35 4.68 -4.91
N LEU A 85 -4.58 4.37 -4.45
CA LEU A 85 -4.93 3.14 -3.74
C LEU A 85 -6.01 2.37 -4.49
N PHE A 86 -6.09 1.05 -4.31
CA PHE A 86 -7.20 0.27 -4.85
C PHE A 86 -8.49 0.58 -4.08
N GLN A 87 -9.60 0.76 -4.79
CA GLN A 87 -10.87 1.13 -4.15
C GLN A 87 -11.49 -0.02 -3.35
N THR A 88 -11.20 -1.27 -3.71
CA THR A 88 -11.73 -2.46 -3.02
C THR A 88 -10.65 -3.48 -2.75
N HIS A 89 -10.87 -4.30 -1.71
CA HIS A 89 -9.99 -5.40 -1.36
C HIS A 89 -9.81 -6.39 -2.52
N GLU A 90 -10.88 -6.67 -3.27
CA GLU A 90 -10.83 -7.60 -4.41
C GLU A 90 -9.97 -7.06 -5.55
N ALA A 91 -9.96 -5.74 -5.78
CA ALA A 91 -9.10 -5.13 -6.77
C ALA A 91 -7.62 -5.26 -6.37
N ALA A 92 -7.30 -4.98 -5.10
CA ALA A 92 -5.96 -5.19 -4.55
C ALA A 92 -5.54 -6.68 -4.65
N ASP A 93 -6.43 -7.62 -4.34
CA ASP A 93 -6.13 -9.04 -4.40
C ASP A 93 -5.88 -9.55 -5.83
N ARG A 94 -6.67 -9.07 -6.80
CA ARG A 94 -6.44 -9.37 -8.23
C ARG A 94 -5.07 -8.86 -8.67
N PHE A 95 -4.72 -7.63 -8.29
CA PHE A 95 -3.44 -7.05 -8.65
C PHE A 95 -2.27 -7.80 -8.01
N ARG A 96 -2.34 -8.09 -6.70
CA ARG A 96 -1.36 -8.90 -5.98
C ARG A 96 -1.15 -10.26 -6.65
N SER A 97 -2.25 -10.94 -6.99
CA SER A 97 -2.20 -12.26 -7.61
C SER A 97 -1.52 -12.21 -8.98
N TRP A 98 -1.84 -11.20 -9.80
CA TRP A 98 -1.18 -10.98 -11.09
C TRP A 98 0.30 -10.64 -10.92
N TYR A 99 0.64 -9.71 -10.02
CA TYR A 99 2.01 -9.27 -9.76
C TYR A 99 2.94 -10.44 -9.41
N ARG A 100 2.48 -11.38 -8.57
CA ARG A 100 3.24 -12.59 -8.20
C ARG A 100 3.52 -13.55 -9.36
N THR A 101 2.86 -13.39 -10.50
CA THR A 101 3.14 -14.19 -11.71
C THR A 101 4.19 -13.55 -12.62
N GLN A 102 4.61 -12.33 -12.32
CA GLN A 102 5.55 -11.59 -13.16
C GLN A 102 6.99 -11.93 -12.78
N GLU A 103 7.83 -12.20 -13.78
CA GLU A 103 9.25 -12.54 -13.55
C GLU A 103 10.07 -11.36 -13.03
N TRP A 104 9.66 -10.13 -13.36
CA TRP A 104 10.32 -8.90 -12.94
C TRP A 104 9.91 -8.44 -11.54
N ALA A 105 8.84 -9.00 -10.99
CA ALA A 105 8.29 -8.60 -9.69
C ALA A 105 9.19 -9.05 -8.54
N GLU A 106 9.19 -8.25 -7.47
CA GLU A 106 9.74 -8.65 -6.18
C GLU A 106 9.08 -9.94 -5.70
N GLN A 107 9.88 -10.80 -5.08
CA GLN A 107 9.43 -12.11 -4.63
C GLN A 107 9.29 -12.12 -3.11
N GLU A 108 8.27 -12.83 -2.62
CA GLU A 108 8.12 -13.08 -1.20
C GLU A 108 9.30 -13.95 -0.72
N GLY A 109 9.92 -13.57 0.40
CA GLY A 109 10.87 -14.42 1.11
C GLY A 109 10.16 -15.60 1.76
N GLU A 110 8.94 -15.39 2.27
CA GLU A 110 8.06 -16.41 2.85
C GLU A 110 6.64 -16.32 2.26
N PRO A 111 5.94 -17.46 2.02
CA PRO A 111 4.61 -17.43 1.44
C PRO A 111 3.61 -16.58 2.23
N GLY A 112 3.01 -15.58 1.58
CA GLY A 112 1.98 -14.73 2.17
C GLY A 112 2.50 -13.45 2.84
N GLU A 113 3.76 -13.10 2.66
CA GLU A 113 4.32 -11.82 3.11
C GLU A 113 3.63 -10.61 2.46
N PHE A 114 3.22 -10.70 1.20
CA PHE A 114 2.45 -9.65 0.56
C PHE A 114 1.02 -9.59 1.11
N CYS A 115 0.81 -8.67 2.03
CA CYS A 115 -0.45 -8.42 2.70
C CYS A 115 -1.23 -7.31 2.01
N ILE A 116 -2.56 -7.44 1.95
CA ILE A 116 -3.45 -6.33 1.60
C ILE A 116 -3.62 -5.48 2.86
N ILE A 117 -3.39 -4.18 2.71
CA ILE A 117 -3.38 -3.20 3.79
C ILE A 117 -4.47 -2.18 3.51
N LYS A 118 -5.45 -2.08 4.41
CA LYS A 118 -6.45 -1.01 4.35
C LYS A 118 -5.83 0.28 4.87
N VAL A 119 -6.07 1.38 4.17
CA VAL A 119 -5.62 2.72 4.52
C VAL A 119 -6.83 3.59 4.82
N GLU A 120 -6.82 4.22 5.99
CA GLU A 120 -7.94 5.03 6.47
C GLU A 120 -7.44 6.39 6.97
N ALA A 121 -8.15 7.46 6.63
CA ALA A 121 -7.86 8.77 7.20
C ALA A 121 -8.32 8.78 8.66
N VAL A 122 -7.45 9.23 9.56
CA VAL A 122 -7.80 9.39 10.97
C VAL A 122 -8.52 10.72 11.14
N CYS A 123 -9.72 10.70 11.72
CA CYS A 123 -10.35 11.94 12.17
C CYS A 123 -9.56 12.54 13.35
N ALA A 124 -9.00 13.73 13.16
CA ALA A 124 -8.45 14.51 14.26
C ALA A 124 -9.59 14.87 15.22
N LYS A 125 -9.52 14.38 16.46
CA LYS A 125 -10.40 14.82 17.55
C LYS A 125 -9.86 16.08 18.20
#